data_AF-A0A9P0PXM4-F1
#
_entry.id   AF-A0A9P0PXM4-F1
#
_cell.length_a   1.000
_cell.length_b   1.000
_cell.length_c   1.000
_cell.angle_alpha   90.00
_cell.angle_beta   90.00
_cell.angle_gamma   90.00
#
_symmetry.space_group_name_H-M   'P 1'
#
loop_
_entity.id
_entity.type
_entity.pdbx_description
1 polymer ?
#
loop_
_entity_poly.entity_id
_entity_poly.type
_entity_poly.pdbx_seq_one_letter_code
_entity_poly.pdbx_strand_id
1 'polypeptide(L)'
;MWLAAIQDNPNPKKYIPVPINGFSDLRSRMLHQEYQTGLHQAFLDKVNKDIADLKTKHSSSIAQITELKQKFLEMQHRILRVLVKQESTRKLGIAIQPEEELLRGRFEMMHTQLNNPKQFKGQLNELLSNVKMIEGSQKQIAVQYRLDTEAQEEIKQLLKMEHNGIAQLVNIIKGDLHALNTIQEGMKQMVPNHS
;
A
#
# COMPACT_ATOMS: atom_id res chain seq x y z
N MET A 1 4.40 45.79 -36.35
CA MET A 1 4.27 44.32 -36.23
C MET A 1 4.98 43.75 -35.00
N TRP A 2 6.26 44.10 -34.73
CA TRP A 2 6.97 43.60 -33.53
C TRP A 2 6.27 43.90 -32.19
N LEU A 3 5.85 45.14 -31.95
CA LEU A 3 5.12 45.53 -30.74
C LEU A 3 3.80 44.76 -30.56
N ALA A 4 3.10 44.48 -31.66
CA ALA A 4 1.89 43.67 -31.65
C ALA A 4 2.19 42.20 -31.29
N ALA A 5 3.29 41.62 -31.78
CA ALA A 5 3.72 40.27 -31.44
C ALA A 5 4.20 40.14 -29.98
N ILE A 6 4.73 41.22 -29.38
CA ILE A 6 5.00 41.26 -27.94
C ILE A 6 3.69 41.23 -27.14
N GLN A 7 2.70 42.01 -27.57
CA GLN A 7 1.40 42.08 -26.91
C GLN A 7 0.62 40.76 -27.01
N ASP A 8 0.76 40.03 -28.12
CA ASP A 8 0.12 38.74 -28.39
C ASP A 8 0.93 37.53 -27.88
N ASN A 9 1.98 37.76 -27.09
CA ASN A 9 2.83 36.68 -26.59
C ASN A 9 2.11 35.89 -25.46
N PRO A 10 1.91 34.57 -25.61
CA PRO A 10 1.19 33.76 -24.63
C PRO A 10 1.94 33.60 -23.29
N ASN A 11 3.26 33.83 -23.26
CA ASN A 11 4.01 33.86 -22.01
C ASN A 11 5.22 34.81 -22.11
N PRO A 12 5.05 36.09 -21.70
CA PRO A 12 6.09 37.11 -21.77
C PRO A 12 7.33 36.83 -20.92
N LYS A 13 7.23 35.95 -19.90
CA LYS A 13 8.37 35.59 -19.05
C LYS A 13 9.25 34.49 -19.65
N LYS A 14 8.72 33.72 -20.60
CA LYS A 14 9.39 32.52 -21.15
C LYS A 14 9.71 32.66 -22.63
N TYR A 15 8.91 33.41 -23.39
CA TYR A 15 9.04 33.51 -24.84
C TYR A 15 9.34 34.93 -25.27
N ILE A 16 10.07 35.06 -26.38
CA ILE A 16 10.29 36.32 -27.10
C ILE A 16 9.84 36.12 -28.55
N PRO A 17 9.24 37.14 -29.19
CA PRO A 17 8.90 37.06 -30.60
C PRO A 17 10.17 36.91 -31.45
N VAL A 18 10.14 36.02 -32.45
CA VAL A 18 11.23 35.84 -33.42
C VAL A 18 10.63 35.97 -34.81
N PRO A 19 11.15 36.87 -35.68
CA PRO A 19 10.62 37.02 -37.02
C PRO A 19 10.93 35.78 -37.86
N ILE A 20 9.98 35.38 -38.70
CA ILE A 20 10.13 34.27 -39.65
C ILE A 20 9.85 34.83 -41.04
N ASN A 21 10.88 34.89 -41.89
CA ASN A 21 10.80 35.48 -43.21
C ASN A 21 10.86 34.39 -44.29
N GLY A 22 9.70 34.01 -44.82
CA GLY A 22 9.58 33.05 -45.91
C GLY A 22 9.78 31.58 -45.51
N PHE A 23 9.89 30.71 -46.51
CA PHE A 23 9.88 29.25 -46.33
C PHE A 23 11.19 28.68 -45.77
N SER A 24 12.33 29.36 -45.95
CA SER A 24 13.61 28.93 -45.39
C SER A 24 13.61 28.92 -43.87
N ASP A 25 13.06 29.97 -43.26
CA ASP A 25 13.01 30.13 -41.81
C ASP A 25 11.99 29.16 -41.19
N LEU A 26 10.88 28.92 -41.90
CA LEU A 26 9.89 27.91 -41.51
C LEU A 26 10.49 26.49 -41.52
N ARG A 27 11.26 26.16 -42.56
CA ARG A 27 11.98 24.88 -42.65
C ARG A 27 13.01 24.75 -41.52
N SER A 28 13.75 25.82 -41.21
CA SER A 28 14.68 25.84 -40.09
C SER A 28 13.94 25.57 -38.76
N ARG A 29 12.81 26.23 -38.51
CA ARG A 29 11.99 25.99 -37.31
C ARG A 29 11.49 24.55 -37.22
N MET A 30 11.07 23.95 -38.34
CA MET A 30 10.64 22.55 -38.40
C MET A 30 11.78 21.60 -37.98
N LEU A 31 13.00 21.81 -38.49
CA LEU A 31 14.17 21.02 -38.10
C LEU A 31 14.52 21.16 -36.61
N HIS A 32 14.41 22.37 -36.06
CA HIS A 32 14.59 22.59 -34.62
C HIS A 32 13.52 21.88 -33.78
N GLN A 33 12.27 21.88 -34.24
CA GLN A 33 11.18 21.16 -33.57
C GLN A 33 11.39 19.65 -33.59
N GLU A 34 11.80 19.10 -34.73
CA GLU A 34 12.14 17.68 -34.85
C GLU A 34 13.26 17.29 -33.90
N TYR A 35 14.34 18.08 -33.85
CA TYR A 35 15.45 17.87 -32.93
C TYR A 35 15.02 17.92 -31.46
N GLN A 36 14.26 18.94 -31.05
CA GLN A 36 13.76 19.06 -29.67
C GLN A 36 12.80 17.93 -29.30
N THR A 37 11.97 17.48 -30.25
CA THR A 37 11.05 16.35 -30.07
C THR A 37 11.84 15.06 -29.86
N GLY A 38 12.93 14.85 -30.62
CA GLY A 38 13.85 13.73 -30.41
C GLY A 38 14.48 13.74 -29.01
N LEU A 39 14.90 14.90 -28.51
CA LEU A 39 15.42 15.04 -27.14
C LEU A 39 14.36 14.73 -26.08
N HIS A 40 13.14 15.22 -26.26
CA HIS A 40 12.03 14.93 -25.36
C HIS A 40 11.69 13.44 -25.34
N GLN A 41 11.66 12.79 -26.50
CA GLN A 41 11.43 11.35 -26.59
C GLN A 41 12.52 10.55 -25.87
N ALA A 42 13.79 10.87 -26.11
CA ALA A 42 14.91 10.22 -25.43
C ALA A 42 14.85 10.39 -23.91
N PHE A 43 14.40 11.55 -23.42
CA PHE A 43 14.17 11.79 -21.99
C PHE A 43 13.02 10.94 -21.45
N LEU A 44 11.89 10.86 -22.15
CA LEU A 44 10.76 10.01 -21.77
C LEU A 44 11.17 8.54 -21.72
N ASP A 45 11.96 8.07 -22.68
CA ASP A 45 12.46 6.69 -22.72
C ASP A 45 13.37 6.40 -21.53
N LYS A 46 14.24 7.35 -21.15
CA LYS A 46 15.06 7.26 -19.94
C LYS A 46 14.19 7.15 -18.68
N VAL A 47 13.20 8.04 -18.53
CA VAL A 47 12.30 8.04 -17.36
C VAL A 47 11.51 6.72 -17.30
N ASN A 48 11.03 6.21 -18.43
CA ASN A 48 10.34 4.93 -18.49
C ASN A 48 11.24 3.77 -18.06
N LYS A 49 12.51 3.78 -18.46
CA LYS A 49 13.50 2.80 -18.01
C LYS A 49 13.73 2.89 -16.49
N ASP A 50 13.90 4.09 -15.97
CA ASP A 50 14.08 4.30 -14.52
C ASP A 50 12.86 3.81 -13.72
N ILE A 51 11.64 4.04 -14.22
CA ILE A 51 10.40 3.52 -13.62
C ILE A 51 10.36 1.99 -13.67
N ALA A 52 10.75 1.37 -14.79
CA ALA A 52 10.80 -0.07 -14.91
C ALA A 52 11.80 -0.69 -13.92
N ASP A 53 12.99 -0.11 -13.82
CA ASP A 53 14.03 -0.53 -12.88
C ASP A 53 13.59 -0.34 -11.42
N LEU A 54 12.85 0.73 -11.11
CA LEU A 54 12.30 0.93 -9.78
C LEU A 54 11.22 -0.11 -9.44
N LYS A 55 10.37 -0.47 -10.40
CA LYS A 55 9.34 -1.51 -10.23
C LYS A 55 9.96 -2.88 -9.97
N THR A 56 11.00 -3.25 -10.72
CA THR A 56 11.70 -4.53 -10.52
C THR A 56 12.37 -4.59 -9.15
N LYS A 57 13.06 -3.52 -8.74
CA LYS A 57 13.63 -3.39 -7.38
C LYS A 57 12.56 -3.49 -6.30
N HIS A 58 11.42 -2.81 -6.48
CA HIS A 58 10.32 -2.85 -5.52
C HIS A 58 9.78 -4.28 -5.33
N SER A 59 9.56 -5.01 -6.44
CA SER A 59 9.12 -6.40 -6.38
C SER A 59 10.14 -7.30 -5.66
N SER A 60 11.44 -7.13 -5.94
CA SER A 60 12.51 -7.85 -5.25
C SER A 60 12.54 -7.55 -3.75
N SER A 61 12.41 -6.27 -3.37
CA SER A 61 12.33 -5.86 -1.96
C SER A 61 11.12 -6.46 -1.24
N ILE A 62 9.95 -6.53 -1.89
CA ILE A 62 8.78 -7.20 -1.31
C ILE A 62 9.08 -8.67 -1.03
N ALA A 63 9.69 -9.38 -1.99
CA ALA A 63 10.06 -10.78 -1.81
C ALA A 63 11.03 -10.95 -0.63
N GLN A 64 12.06 -10.11 -0.53
CA GLN A 64 12.99 -10.11 0.60
C GLN A 64 12.28 -9.83 1.93
N ILE A 65 11.36 -8.86 1.98
CA ILE A 65 10.57 -8.58 3.18
C ILE A 65 9.75 -9.81 3.59
N THR A 66 9.14 -10.51 2.63
CA THR A 66 8.37 -11.73 2.94
C THR A 66 9.26 -12.84 3.49
N GLU A 67 10.45 -13.04 2.93
CA GLU A 67 11.42 -14.03 3.43
C GLU A 67 11.89 -13.67 4.84
N LEU A 68 12.22 -12.40 5.10
CA LEU A 68 12.62 -11.92 6.42
C LEU A 68 11.50 -12.09 7.46
N LYS A 69 10.24 -11.84 7.08
CA LYS A 69 9.08 -12.10 7.96
C LYS A 69 8.95 -13.58 8.32
N GLN A 70 9.16 -14.49 7.36
CA GLN A 70 9.15 -15.93 7.63
C GLN A 70 10.29 -16.35 8.57
N LYS A 71 11.53 -15.90 8.31
CA LYS A 71 12.68 -16.15 9.18
C LYS A 71 12.47 -15.60 10.58
N PHE A 72 11.89 -14.40 10.69
CA PHE A 72 11.56 -13.80 11.98
C PHE A 72 10.57 -14.67 12.76
N LEU A 73 9.50 -15.13 12.13
CA LEU A 73 8.53 -16.03 12.76
C LEU A 73 9.20 -17.34 13.22
N GLU A 74 10.07 -17.93 12.39
CA GLU A 74 10.82 -19.13 12.74
C GLU A 74 11.72 -18.90 13.98
N MET A 75 12.46 -17.77 13.99
CA MET A 75 13.30 -17.39 15.13
C MET A 75 12.46 -17.15 16.39
N GLN A 76 11.32 -16.47 16.29
CA GLN A 76 10.39 -16.30 17.42
C GLN A 76 9.96 -17.64 18.00
N HIS A 77 9.58 -18.61 17.16
CA HIS A 77 9.24 -19.96 17.62
C HIS A 77 10.43 -20.71 18.23
N ARG A 78 11.65 -20.53 17.71
CA ARG A 78 12.87 -21.12 18.28
C ARG A 78 13.18 -20.53 19.65
N ILE A 79 13.12 -19.21 19.79
CA ILE A 79 13.34 -18.50 21.06
C ILE A 79 12.30 -18.97 22.09
N LEU A 80 11.02 -19.02 21.71
CA LEU A 80 9.97 -19.52 22.61
C LEU A 80 10.23 -20.95 23.09
N ARG A 81 10.66 -21.85 22.19
CA ARG A 81 11.02 -23.23 22.57
C ARG A 81 12.19 -23.28 23.55
N VAL A 82 13.21 -22.45 23.36
CA VAL A 82 14.37 -22.38 24.27
C VAL A 82 13.93 -21.84 25.63
N LEU A 83 13.13 -20.77 25.66
CA LEU A 83 12.59 -20.20 26.90
C LEU A 83 11.76 -21.23 27.67
N VAL A 84 10.86 -21.95 27.00
CA VAL A 84 10.05 -23.00 27.64
C VAL A 84 10.93 -24.11 28.23
N LYS A 85 11.94 -24.57 27.50
CA LYS A 85 12.88 -25.57 28.02
C LYS A 85 13.67 -25.05 29.22
N GLN A 86 14.18 -23.83 29.13
CA GLN A 86 14.95 -23.20 30.20
C GLN A 86 14.11 -23.02 31.46
N GLU A 87 12.90 -22.48 31.34
CA GLU A 87 11.97 -22.31 32.46
C GLU A 87 11.59 -23.65 33.07
N SER A 88 11.29 -24.65 32.24
CA SER A 88 11.00 -26.00 32.70
C SER A 88 12.17 -26.60 33.48
N THR A 89 13.41 -26.54 32.97
CA THR A 89 14.60 -27.06 33.65
C THR A 89 14.90 -26.29 34.94
N ARG A 90 14.78 -24.96 34.94
CA ARG A 90 15.06 -24.12 36.11
C ARG A 90 14.08 -24.39 37.26
N LYS A 91 12.82 -24.66 36.95
CA LYS A 91 11.76 -24.85 37.95
C LYS A 91 11.50 -26.32 38.31
N LEU A 92 12.32 -27.25 37.84
CA LEU A 92 12.23 -28.66 38.28
C LEU A 92 12.35 -28.75 39.81
N GLY A 93 11.37 -29.38 40.45
CA GLY A 93 11.34 -29.59 41.90
C GLY A 93 10.84 -28.39 42.72
N ILE A 94 10.47 -27.27 42.08
CA ILE A 94 9.79 -26.15 42.74
C ILE A 94 8.27 -26.41 42.68
N ALA A 95 7.55 -26.11 43.75
CA ALA A 95 6.09 -26.16 43.75
C ALA A 95 5.51 -25.17 42.73
N ILE A 96 4.37 -25.54 42.12
CA ILE A 96 3.69 -24.71 41.12
C ILE A 96 3.32 -23.37 41.76
N GLN A 97 3.72 -22.28 41.10
CA GLN A 97 3.45 -20.93 41.56
C GLN A 97 2.03 -20.48 41.15
N PRO A 98 1.38 -19.58 41.92
CA PRO A 98 0.04 -19.10 41.58
C PRO A 98 -0.02 -18.40 40.21
N GLU A 99 1.05 -17.76 39.75
CA GLU A 99 1.13 -17.16 38.41
C GLU A 99 1.13 -18.22 37.30
N GLU A 100 1.72 -19.39 37.54
CA GLU A 100 1.74 -20.51 36.60
C GLU A 100 0.37 -21.15 36.47
N GLU A 101 -0.36 -21.28 37.58
CA GLU A 101 -1.74 -21.78 37.57
C GLU A 101 -2.67 -20.84 36.81
N LEU A 102 -2.50 -19.52 36.97
CA LEU A 102 -3.24 -18.53 36.17
C LEU A 102 -2.93 -18.68 34.67
N LEU A 103 -1.65 -18.84 34.32
CA LEU A 103 -1.22 -19.01 32.93
C LEU A 103 -1.77 -20.31 32.33
N ARG A 104 -1.74 -21.41 33.10
CA ARG A 104 -2.33 -22.69 32.74
C ARG A 104 -3.82 -22.56 32.47
N GLY A 105 -4.58 -21.92 33.37
CA GLY A 105 -6.02 -21.68 33.17
C GLY A 105 -6.32 -20.90 31.89
N ARG A 106 -5.50 -19.91 31.53
CA ARG A 106 -5.60 -19.21 30.25
C ARG A 106 -5.33 -20.11 29.05
N PHE A 107 -4.31 -20.97 29.12
CA PHE A 107 -4.03 -21.92 28.05
C PHE A 107 -5.14 -22.96 27.87
N GLU A 108 -5.71 -23.47 28.96
CA GLU A 108 -6.84 -24.40 28.92
C GLU A 108 -8.10 -23.74 28.33
N MET A 109 -8.38 -22.48 28.70
CA MET A 109 -9.46 -21.71 28.08
C MET A 109 -9.23 -21.51 26.58
N MET A 110 -8.02 -21.16 26.17
CA MET A 110 -7.68 -20.99 24.74
C MET A 110 -7.79 -22.32 23.98
N HIS A 111 -7.31 -23.41 24.57
CA HIS A 111 -7.35 -24.74 23.99
C HIS A 111 -8.78 -25.25 23.80
N THR A 112 -9.64 -25.05 24.80
CA THR A 112 -11.07 -25.42 24.72
C THR A 112 -11.82 -24.59 23.68
N GLN A 113 -11.53 -23.29 23.55
CA GLN A 113 -12.09 -22.45 22.50
C GLN A 113 -11.68 -22.93 21.10
N LEU A 114 -10.39 -23.21 20.88
CA LEU A 114 -9.87 -23.72 19.60
C LEU A 114 -10.43 -25.10 19.23
N ASN A 115 -10.59 -25.98 20.22
CA ASN A 115 -11.08 -27.34 20.00
C ASN A 115 -12.61 -27.45 19.95
N ASN A 116 -13.35 -26.38 20.26
CA ASN A 116 -14.79 -26.39 20.15
C ASN A 116 -15.20 -26.60 18.67
N PRO A 117 -15.77 -27.76 18.31
CA PRO A 117 -16.04 -28.12 16.93
C PRO A 117 -17.07 -27.18 16.28
N LYS A 118 -17.94 -26.54 17.08
CA LYS A 118 -19.02 -25.67 16.60
C LYS A 118 -18.59 -24.24 16.29
N GLN A 119 -17.43 -23.78 16.77
CA GLN A 119 -16.97 -22.41 16.51
C GLN A 119 -16.00 -22.38 15.34
N PHE A 120 -14.70 -22.61 15.56
CA PHE A 120 -13.70 -22.37 14.51
C PHE A 120 -13.72 -23.40 13.39
N LYS A 121 -13.70 -24.70 13.72
CA LYS A 121 -13.65 -25.76 12.69
C LYS A 121 -14.95 -25.85 11.90
N GLY A 122 -16.10 -25.70 12.55
CA GLY A 122 -17.42 -25.66 11.93
C GLY A 122 -17.56 -24.49 10.95
N GLN A 123 -17.27 -23.27 11.40
CA GLN A 123 -17.34 -22.07 10.55
C GLN A 123 -16.34 -22.10 9.39
N LEU A 124 -15.13 -22.61 9.60
CA LEU A 124 -14.16 -22.79 8.51
C LEU A 124 -14.66 -23.76 7.45
N ASN A 125 -15.23 -24.89 7.87
CA ASN A 125 -15.78 -25.89 6.96
C ASN A 125 -17.00 -25.34 6.20
N GLU A 126 -17.85 -24.57 6.88
CA GLU A 126 -18.99 -23.87 6.26
C GLU A 126 -18.51 -22.85 5.23
N LEU A 127 -17.52 -22.01 5.57
CA LEU A 127 -16.95 -21.04 4.64
C LEU A 127 -16.28 -21.73 3.44
N LEU A 128 -15.51 -22.79 3.67
CA LEU A 128 -14.92 -23.62 2.62
C LEU A 128 -15.98 -24.23 1.70
N SER A 129 -17.10 -24.69 2.28
CA SER A 129 -18.23 -25.20 1.51
C SER A 129 -18.86 -24.09 0.68
N ASN A 130 -19.08 -22.90 1.26
CA ASN A 130 -19.64 -21.75 0.55
C ASN A 130 -18.76 -21.28 -0.61
N VAL A 131 -17.44 -21.21 -0.42
CA VAL A 131 -16.50 -20.88 -1.50
C VAL A 131 -16.58 -21.90 -2.63
N LYS A 132 -16.56 -23.21 -2.30
CA LYS A 132 -16.70 -24.27 -3.32
C LYS A 132 -18.04 -24.22 -4.05
N MET A 133 -19.13 -23.91 -3.35
CA MET A 133 -20.44 -23.73 -3.97
C MET A 133 -20.44 -22.54 -4.93
N ILE A 134 -19.86 -21.39 -4.53
CA ILE A 134 -19.75 -20.20 -5.39
C ILE A 134 -18.92 -20.51 -6.64
N GLU A 135 -17.77 -21.19 -6.50
CA GLU A 135 -16.96 -21.62 -7.65
C GLU A 135 -17.72 -22.59 -8.58
N GLY A 136 -18.53 -23.48 -8.01
CA GLY A 136 -19.42 -24.39 -8.75
C GLY A 136 -20.53 -23.66 -9.50
N SER A 137 -21.17 -22.67 -8.87
CA SER A 137 -22.24 -21.85 -9.46
C SER A 137 -21.72 -20.86 -10.52
N GLN A 138 -20.52 -20.29 -10.33
CA GLN A 138 -19.90 -19.39 -11.30
C GLN A 138 -19.59 -20.08 -12.64
N LYS A 139 -19.29 -21.39 -12.64
CA LYS A 139 -19.12 -22.16 -13.89
C LYS A 139 -20.40 -22.31 -14.71
N GLN A 140 -21.58 -22.15 -14.10
CA GLN A 140 -22.88 -22.27 -14.77
C GLN A 140 -23.38 -20.93 -15.34
N ILE A 141 -22.89 -19.79 -14.85
CA ILE A 141 -23.24 -18.44 -15.32
C ILE A 141 -22.16 -17.95 -16.28
N ALA A 142 -21.96 -18.67 -17.38
CA ALA A 142 -21.14 -18.18 -18.50
C ALA A 142 -21.96 -17.22 -19.37
N VAL A 143 -22.52 -16.16 -18.77
CA VAL A 143 -23.02 -15.03 -19.55
C VAL A 143 -21.80 -14.16 -19.85
N GLN A 144 -21.35 -14.21 -21.10
CA GLN A 144 -20.22 -13.42 -21.57
C GLN A 144 -20.65 -11.95 -21.68
N TYR A 145 -20.69 -11.24 -20.54
CA TYR A 145 -20.79 -9.79 -20.53
C TYR A 145 -19.52 -9.24 -21.19
N ARG A 146 -19.63 -8.83 -22.45
CA ARG A 146 -18.63 -7.96 -23.08
C ARG A 146 -18.88 -6.56 -22.53
N LEU A 147 -18.12 -6.19 -21.51
CA LEU A 147 -18.09 -4.81 -21.04
C LEU A 147 -17.51 -3.96 -22.16
N ASP A 148 -18.17 -2.84 -22.46
CA ASP A 148 -17.63 -1.87 -23.41
C ASP A 148 -16.32 -1.28 -22.85
N THR A 149 -15.30 -1.22 -23.70
CA THR A 149 -13.95 -0.79 -23.32
C THR A 149 -13.89 0.67 -22.87
N GLU A 150 -14.79 1.52 -23.38
CA GLU A 150 -14.89 2.92 -23.00
C GLU A 150 -15.48 3.07 -21.58
N ALA A 151 -16.61 2.41 -21.32
CA ALA A 151 -17.22 2.35 -19.99
C ALA A 151 -16.26 1.76 -18.94
N GLN A 152 -15.41 0.80 -19.32
CA GLN A 152 -14.39 0.25 -18.41
C GLN A 152 -13.35 1.29 -17.99
N GLU A 153 -12.88 2.14 -18.91
CA GLU A 153 -11.89 3.16 -18.59
C GLU A 153 -12.53 4.29 -17.75
N GLU A 154 -13.79 4.66 -18.00
CA GLU A 154 -14.55 5.58 -17.15
C GLU A 154 -14.68 5.06 -15.71
N ILE A 155 -15.09 3.79 -15.54
CA ILE A 155 -15.20 3.14 -14.23
C ILE A 155 -13.85 3.14 -13.52
N LYS A 156 -12.75 2.86 -14.24
CA LYS A 156 -11.40 2.85 -13.68
C LYS A 156 -10.95 4.24 -13.25
N GLN A 157 -11.28 5.29 -14.02
CA GLN A 157 -10.99 6.67 -13.64
C GLN A 157 -11.79 7.09 -12.41
N LEU A 158 -13.08 6.77 -12.34
CA LEU A 158 -13.92 7.02 -11.17
C LEU A 158 -13.36 6.31 -9.94
N LEU A 159 -13.07 5.00 -10.04
CA LEU A 159 -12.49 4.23 -8.94
C LEU A 159 -11.14 4.79 -8.47
N LYS A 160 -10.32 5.29 -9.39
CA LYS A 160 -9.05 5.94 -9.06
C LYS A 160 -9.28 7.26 -8.31
N MET A 161 -10.27 8.05 -8.71
CA MET A 161 -10.64 9.28 -8.01
C MET A 161 -11.14 8.98 -6.59
N GLU A 162 -12.07 8.03 -6.44
CA GLU A 162 -12.59 7.57 -5.14
C GLU A 162 -11.46 7.04 -4.25
N HIS A 163 -10.58 6.20 -4.80
CA HIS A 163 -9.43 5.68 -4.06
C HIS A 163 -8.53 6.81 -3.54
N ASN A 164 -8.24 7.81 -4.36
CA ASN A 164 -7.44 8.96 -3.94
C ASN A 164 -8.16 9.79 -2.87
N GLY A 165 -9.47 10.00 -2.99
CA GLY A 165 -10.28 10.69 -1.99
C GLY A 165 -10.26 9.97 -0.64
N ILE A 166 -10.49 8.65 -0.65
CA ILE A 166 -10.40 7.82 0.56
C ILE A 166 -9.00 7.85 1.16
N ALA A 167 -7.95 7.77 0.34
CA ALA A 167 -6.57 7.84 0.83
C ALA A 167 -6.26 9.17 1.52
N GLN A 168 -6.79 10.29 1.01
CA GLN A 168 -6.67 11.59 1.66
C GLN A 168 -7.44 11.65 2.98
N LEU A 169 -8.68 11.16 3.02
CA LEU A 169 -9.46 11.08 4.26
C LEU A 169 -8.75 10.24 5.33
N VAL A 170 -8.17 9.10 4.94
CA VAL A 170 -7.39 8.25 5.85
C VAL A 170 -6.17 9.00 6.39
N ASN A 171 -5.48 9.78 5.56
CA ASN A 171 -4.33 10.57 6.02
C ASN A 171 -4.74 11.68 6.98
N ILE A 172 -5.87 12.36 6.74
CA ILE A 172 -6.43 13.36 7.64
C ILE A 172 -6.77 12.70 8.98
N ILE A 173 -7.52 11.60 8.98
CA ILE A 173 -7.90 10.89 10.22
C ILE A 173 -6.67 10.42 10.99
N LYS A 174 -5.62 9.93 10.31
CA LYS A 174 -4.36 9.56 10.97
C LYS A 174 -3.66 10.77 11.58
N GLY A 175 -3.65 11.91 10.89
CA GLY A 175 -3.13 13.17 11.40
C GLY A 175 -3.90 13.65 12.64
N ASP A 176 -5.23 13.61 12.57
CA ASP A 176 -6.11 14.00 13.67
C ASP A 176 -5.94 13.09 14.88
N LEU A 177 -5.86 11.76 14.68
CA LEU A 177 -5.55 10.81 15.75
C LEU A 177 -4.18 11.08 16.39
N HIS A 178 -3.17 11.44 15.59
CA HIS A 178 -1.86 11.81 16.12
C HIS A 178 -1.94 13.11 16.94
N ALA A 179 -2.68 14.12 16.45
CA ALA A 179 -2.89 15.37 17.17
C ALA A 179 -3.62 15.12 18.50
N LEU A 180 -4.67 14.29 18.51
CA LEU A 180 -5.39 13.89 19.72
C LEU A 180 -4.50 13.14 20.71
N ASN A 181 -3.65 12.22 20.25
CA ASN A 181 -2.67 11.55 21.12
C ASN A 181 -1.69 12.55 21.74
N THR A 182 -1.20 13.52 20.95
CA THR A 182 -0.30 14.58 21.43
C THR A 182 -0.98 15.44 22.49
N ILE A 183 -2.25 15.81 22.26
CA ILE A 183 -3.06 16.56 23.23
C ILE A 183 -3.28 15.72 24.50
N GLN A 184 -3.60 14.43 24.37
CA GLN A 184 -3.78 13.53 25.52
C GLN A 184 -2.51 13.40 26.36
N GLU A 185 -1.34 13.27 25.72
CA GLU A 185 -0.04 13.25 26.39
C GLU A 185 0.28 14.58 27.06
N GLY A 186 0.02 15.70 26.38
CA GLY A 186 0.17 17.05 26.94
C GLY A 186 -0.76 17.30 28.15
N MET A 187 -2.01 16.82 28.10
CA MET A 187 -2.93 16.89 29.23
C MET A 187 -2.49 16.02 30.40
N LYS A 188 -1.96 14.81 30.16
CA LYS A 188 -1.38 13.96 31.22
C LYS A 188 -0.16 14.60 31.89
N GLN A 189 0.61 15.42 31.18
CA GLN A 189 1.73 16.18 31.75
C GLN A 189 1.27 17.44 32.50
N MET A 190 0.13 18.04 32.10
CA MET A 190 -0.44 19.23 32.73
C MET A 190 -1.30 18.94 33.96
N VAL A 191 -1.80 17.72 34.16
CA VAL A 191 -2.39 17.31 35.44
C VAL A 191 -1.23 16.93 36.37
N PRO A 192 -0.82 17.80 37.31
CA PRO A 192 0.14 17.39 38.31
C PRO A 192 -0.54 16.33 39.17
N ASN A 193 0.20 15.30 39.57
CA ASN A 193 -0.14 14.50 40.73
C ASN A 193 -0.31 15.44 41.93
N HIS A 194 -1.53 15.95 42.15
CA HIS A 194 -1.92 16.47 43.45
C HIS A 194 -2.32 15.28 44.32
N SER A 195 -1.46 15.07 45.31
CA SER A 195 -1.61 14.40 46.61
C SER A 195 -2.95 13.73 46.92
#